data_AF-A0A9X5C6R8-F1
#
_entry.id   AF-A0A9X5C6R8-F1
#
_cell.length_a   1.000
_cell.length_b   1.000
_cell.length_c   1.000
_cell.angle_alpha   90.00
_cell.angle_beta   90.00
_cell.angle_gamma   90.00
#
_symmetry.space_group_name_H-M   'P 1'
#
loop_
_entity.id
_entity.type
_entity.pdbx_description
1 polymer ?
#
loop_
_entity_poly.entity_id
_entity_poly.type
_entity_poly.pdbx_seq_one_letter_code
_entity_poly.pdbx_strand_id
1 'polypeptide(L)'
;MKELDRQFRKIYEDNVNGKLSDERFYKLSDGYEAEQKQLEQEIEILTAEVSEADTEVTNVAKLIAVTKNYTRIEELTPEILNTFVDKIVIHERVKQDGKRTQTVDIYYSYVGIVDVPTDEEMRAMEREYMQRTNLQTA
;
A
#
# COMPACT_ATOMS: atom_id res chain seq x y z
N MET A 1 -24.71 3.38 -14.02
CA MET A 1 -24.44 2.83 -15.37
C MET A 1 -25.69 2.30 -16.05
N LYS A 2 -26.20 1.09 -15.76
CA LYS A 2 -27.34 0.50 -16.52
C LYS A 2 -28.62 1.36 -16.59
N GLU A 3 -28.92 2.14 -15.56
CA GLU A 3 -30.09 3.05 -15.57
C GLU A 3 -29.86 4.30 -16.43
N LEU A 4 -28.65 4.86 -16.42
CA LEU A 4 -28.25 5.97 -17.30
C LEU A 4 -28.30 5.54 -18.76
N ASP A 5 -27.76 4.37 -19.10
CA ASP A 5 -27.82 3.80 -20.45
C ASP A 5 -29.26 3.63 -20.94
N ARG A 6 -30.17 3.24 -20.03
CA ARG A 6 -31.59 3.08 -20.32
C ARG A 6 -32.27 4.42 -20.58
N GLN A 7 -31.95 5.44 -19.78
CA GLN A 7 -32.47 6.80 -19.96
C GLN A 7 -31.97 7.44 -21.25
N PHE A 8 -30.69 7.25 -21.58
CA PHE A 8 -30.08 7.73 -22.81
C PHE A 8 -30.73 7.11 -24.05
N ARG A 9 -30.96 5.79 -24.03
CA ARG A 9 -31.66 5.07 -25.11
C ARG A 9 -33.08 5.61 -25.32
N LYS A 10 -33.80 5.89 -24.24
CA LYS A 10 -35.16 6.45 -24.29
C LYS A 10 -35.17 7.87 -24.87
N ILE A 11 -34.19 8.70 -24.51
CA ILE A 11 -34.04 10.06 -25.04
C ILE A 11 -33.74 10.05 -26.54
N TYR A 12 -32.94 9.08 -27.01
CA TYR A 12 -32.70 8.87 -28.43
C TYR A 12 -33.97 8.44 -29.17
N GLU A 13 -34.73 7.49 -28.63
CA GLU A 13 -36.03 7.08 -29.20
C GLU A 13 -37.03 8.24 -29.26
N ASP A 14 -37.08 9.09 -28.25
CA ASP A 14 -37.98 10.25 -28.23
C ASP A 14 -37.54 11.37 -29.20
N ASN A 15 -36.23 11.52 -29.47
CA ASN A 15 -35.73 12.38 -30.55
C ASN A 15 -36.18 11.86 -31.92
N VAL A 16 -35.91 10.58 -32.23
CA VAL A 16 -36.24 9.98 -33.55
C VAL A 16 -37.75 10.02 -33.82
N ASN A 17 -38.57 9.91 -32.77
CA ASN A 17 -40.02 10.02 -32.86
C ASN A 17 -40.55 11.47 -32.91
N GLY A 18 -39.68 12.47 -32.95
CA GLY A 18 -40.02 13.89 -33.06
C GLY A 18 -40.65 14.50 -31.80
N LYS A 19 -40.62 13.79 -30.66
CA LYS A 19 -41.15 14.28 -29.38
C LYS A 19 -40.17 15.22 -28.67
N LEU A 20 -38.90 15.18 -29.07
CA LEU A 20 -37.81 16.00 -28.54
C LEU A 20 -37.10 16.72 -29.69
N SER A 21 -36.83 18.01 -29.53
CA SER A 21 -36.01 18.74 -30.51
C SER A 21 -34.54 18.35 -30.39
N ASP A 22 -33.80 18.41 -31.50
CA ASP A 22 -32.37 18.11 -31.53
C ASP A 22 -31.57 18.93 -30.51
N GLU A 23 -31.88 20.22 -30.36
CA GLU A 23 -31.22 21.09 -29.38
C GLU A 23 -31.38 20.59 -27.93
N ARG A 24 -32.57 20.06 -27.59
CA ARG A 24 -32.83 19.50 -26.25
C ARG A 24 -32.17 18.14 -26.07
N PHE A 25 -32.13 17.33 -27.14
CA PHE A 25 -31.40 16.07 -27.14
C PHE A 25 -29.91 16.30 -26.85
N TYR A 26 -29.25 17.20 -27.58
CA TYR A 26 -27.83 17.51 -27.36
C TYR A 26 -27.56 17.95 -25.91
N LYS A 27 -28.36 18.87 -25.37
CA LYS A 27 -28.18 19.35 -23.98
C LYS A 27 -28.34 18.24 -22.93
N LEU A 28 -29.31 17.35 -23.12
CA LEU A 28 -29.54 16.23 -22.20
C LEU A 28 -28.44 15.18 -22.33
N SER A 29 -28.07 14.82 -23.55
CA SER A 29 -27.04 13.82 -23.83
C SER A 29 -25.67 14.24 -23.29
N ASP A 30 -25.29 15.52 -23.46
CA ASP A 30 -24.04 16.06 -22.91
C ASP A 30 -23.99 15.96 -21.38
N GLY A 31 -25.09 16.29 -20.70
CA GLY A 31 -25.18 16.16 -19.24
C GLY A 31 -25.05 14.71 -18.75
N TYR A 32 -25.71 13.77 -19.44
CA TYR A 32 -25.66 12.36 -19.07
C TYR A 32 -24.30 11.72 -19.35
N GLU A 33 -23.65 12.07 -20.48
CA GLU A 33 -22.28 11.60 -20.76
C GLU A 33 -21.29 12.16 -19.72
N ALA A 34 -21.43 13.42 -19.32
CA ALA A 34 -20.62 14.02 -18.27
C ALA A 34 -20.83 13.31 -16.91
N GLU A 35 -22.08 13.05 -16.52
CA GLU A 35 -22.41 12.33 -15.28
C GLU A 35 -21.87 10.90 -15.29
N GLN A 36 -22.04 10.19 -16.42
CA GLN A 36 -21.55 8.82 -16.58
C GLN A 36 -20.02 8.76 -16.43
N LYS A 37 -19.31 9.70 -17.06
CA LYS A 37 -17.85 9.80 -16.94
C LYS A 37 -17.40 10.13 -15.52
N GLN A 38 -18.09 11.03 -14.84
CA GLN A 38 -17.79 11.36 -13.43
C GLN A 38 -17.96 10.14 -12.53
N LEU A 39 -19.05 9.38 -12.70
CA LEU A 39 -19.32 8.18 -11.92
C LEU A 39 -18.29 7.07 -12.20
N GLU A 40 -17.85 6.90 -13.45
CA GLU A 40 -16.77 5.95 -13.78
C GLU A 40 -15.46 6.33 -13.07
N GLN A 41 -15.10 7.61 -13.08
CA GLN A 41 -13.91 8.10 -12.38
C GLN A 41 -14.01 7.92 -10.86
N GLU A 42 -15.17 8.21 -10.29
CA GLU A 42 -15.40 8.03 -8.86
C GLU A 42 -15.31 6.55 -8.46
N ILE A 43 -15.87 5.64 -9.26
CA ILE A 43 -15.72 4.19 -9.05
C ILE A 43 -14.26 3.78 -9.11
N GLU A 44 -13.48 4.28 -10.08
CA GLU A 44 -12.06 3.96 -10.20
C GLU A 44 -11.26 4.42 -8.97
N ILE A 45 -11.50 5.66 -8.51
CA ILE A 45 -10.87 6.23 -7.31
C ILE A 45 -11.23 5.41 -6.07
N LEU A 46 -12.52 5.15 -5.84
CA LEU A 46 -12.98 4.38 -4.68
C LEU A 46 -12.47 2.94 -4.71
N THR A 47 -12.37 2.32 -5.89
CA THR A 47 -11.82 0.97 -6.04
C THR A 47 -10.33 0.94 -5.72
N ALA A 48 -9.59 1.97 -6.14
CA ALA A 48 -8.18 2.11 -5.79
C ALA A 48 -7.99 2.28 -4.28
N GLU A 49 -8.79 3.13 -3.63
CA GLU A 49 -8.74 3.37 -2.19
C GLU A 49 -9.08 2.09 -1.38
N VAL A 50 -10.12 1.36 -1.77
CA VAL A 50 -10.45 0.06 -1.16
C VAL A 50 -9.34 -0.96 -1.37
N SER A 51 -8.76 -1.03 -2.57
CA SER A 51 -7.65 -1.93 -2.85
C SER A 51 -6.43 -1.60 -1.98
N GLU A 52 -6.13 -0.32 -1.77
CA GLU A 52 -5.04 0.11 -0.90
C GLU A 52 -5.31 -0.33 0.54
N ALA A 53 -6.50 -0.04 1.08
CA ALA A 53 -6.88 -0.46 2.43
C ALA A 53 -6.87 -1.99 2.61
N ASP A 54 -7.35 -2.76 1.64
CA ASP A 54 -7.32 -4.22 1.67
C ASP A 54 -5.88 -4.76 1.64
N THR A 55 -4.98 -4.12 0.89
CA THR A 55 -3.56 -4.49 0.91
C THR A 55 -2.92 -4.25 2.27
N GLU A 56 -3.22 -3.14 2.94
CA GLU A 56 -2.70 -2.85 4.28
C GLU A 56 -3.16 -3.88 5.31
N VAL A 57 -4.46 -4.20 5.34
CA VAL A 57 -5.03 -5.21 6.26
C VAL A 57 -4.43 -6.59 6.00
N THR A 58 -4.27 -6.95 4.72
CA THR A 58 -3.67 -8.22 4.32
C THR A 58 -2.19 -8.30 4.72
N ASN A 59 -1.45 -7.19 4.60
CA ASN A 59 -0.04 -7.12 4.98
C ASN A 59 0.15 -7.31 6.49
N VAL A 60 -0.70 -6.70 7.32
CA VAL A 60 -0.67 -6.90 8.78
C VAL A 60 -0.96 -8.36 9.15
N ALA A 61 -1.97 -8.97 8.54
CA ALA A 61 -2.31 -10.38 8.80
C ALA A 61 -1.16 -11.33 8.41
N LYS A 62 -0.52 -11.08 7.26
CA LYS A 62 0.66 -11.84 6.80
C LYS A 62 1.86 -11.65 7.73
N LEU A 63 2.13 -10.43 8.19
CA LEU A 63 3.16 -10.18 9.19
C LEU A 63 2.93 -10.99 10.46
N ILE A 64 1.72 -10.95 11.02
CA ILE A 64 1.40 -11.70 12.24
C ILE A 64 1.61 -13.21 12.02
N ALA A 65 1.22 -13.75 10.87
CA ALA A 65 1.42 -15.16 10.54
C ALA A 65 2.90 -15.53 10.41
N VAL A 66 3.70 -14.71 9.72
CA VAL A 66 5.12 -14.96 9.50
C VAL A 66 5.91 -14.75 10.81
N THR A 67 5.68 -13.67 11.54
CA THR A 67 6.35 -13.37 12.82
C THR A 67 6.08 -14.45 13.86
N LYS A 68 4.89 -15.07 13.88
CA LYS A 68 4.58 -16.21 14.76
C LYS A 68 5.45 -17.44 14.48
N ASN A 69 5.79 -17.70 13.22
CA ASN A 69 6.63 -18.83 12.85
C ASN A 69 8.12 -18.60 13.16
N TYR A 70 8.51 -17.33 13.26
CA TYR A 70 9.90 -16.92 13.49
C TYR A 70 10.06 -16.12 14.79
N THR A 71 9.21 -16.34 15.81
CA THR A 71 9.34 -15.68 17.13
C THR A 71 10.69 -15.96 17.81
N ARG A 72 11.44 -16.97 17.35
CA ARG A 72 12.78 -17.28 17.82
C ARG A 72 13.63 -17.72 16.62
N ILE A 73 14.37 -16.77 16.04
CA ILE A 73 15.32 -17.03 14.95
C ILE A 73 16.67 -17.37 15.59
N GLU A 74 17.10 -18.63 15.50
CA GLU A 74 18.42 -19.06 16.00
C GLU A 74 19.53 -18.70 15.01
N GLU A 75 19.26 -18.81 13.70
CA GLU A 75 20.17 -18.38 12.63
C GLU A 75 19.41 -17.57 11.57
N LEU A 76 20.03 -16.47 11.13
CA LEU A 76 19.52 -15.64 10.05
C LEU A 76 19.84 -16.31 8.71
N THR A 77 18.91 -17.10 8.17
CA THR A 77 19.07 -17.67 6.83
C THR A 77 18.67 -16.65 5.76
N PRO A 78 19.24 -16.72 4.55
CA PRO A 78 18.84 -15.87 3.42
C PRO A 78 17.33 -15.97 3.11
N GLU A 79 16.73 -17.14 3.35
CA GLU A 79 15.30 -17.39 3.15
C GLU A 79 14.46 -16.55 4.11
N ILE A 80 14.84 -16.52 5.39
CA ILE A 80 14.20 -15.68 6.41
C ILE A 80 14.36 -14.21 6.03
N LEU A 81 15.57 -13.78 5.65
CA LEU A 81 15.83 -12.39 5.30
C LEU A 81 15.00 -11.93 4.09
N ASN A 82 14.93 -12.72 3.02
CA ASN A 82 14.09 -12.44 1.85
C ASN A 82 12.59 -12.47 2.14
N THR A 83 12.18 -13.13 3.23
CA THR A 83 10.76 -13.16 3.64
C THR A 83 10.34 -11.87 4.33
N PHE A 84 11.26 -11.21 5.03
CA PHE A 84 10.98 -10.03 5.84
C PHE A 84 11.45 -8.71 5.23
N VAL A 85 12.45 -8.75 4.34
CA VAL A 85 13.07 -7.58 3.72
C VAL A 85 12.70 -7.52 2.24
N ASP A 86 12.05 -6.43 1.84
CA ASP A 86 11.71 -6.14 0.45
C ASP A 86 12.94 -5.64 -0.33
N LYS A 87 13.65 -4.65 0.23
CA LYS A 87 14.89 -4.13 -0.36
C LYS A 87 15.80 -3.47 0.69
N ILE A 88 17.08 -3.40 0.35
CA ILE A 88 18.10 -2.69 1.15
C ILE A 88 18.71 -1.61 0.26
N VAL A 89 18.62 -0.35 0.69
CA VAL A 89 19.18 0.80 0.00
C VAL A 89 20.41 1.27 0.75
N ILE A 90 21.56 1.22 0.07
CA ILE A 90 22.83 1.64 0.63
C ILE A 90 23.19 3.01 0.06
N HIS A 91 23.30 4.00 0.94
CA HIS A 91 23.67 5.36 0.55
C HIS A 91 25.18 5.51 0.35
N GLU A 92 25.55 6.62 -0.27
CA GLU A 92 26.94 6.99 -0.47
C GLU A 92 27.66 7.18 0.89
N ARG A 93 28.96 6.89 0.90
CA ARG A 93 29.79 7.03 2.10
C ARG A 93 30.10 8.50 2.34
N VAL A 94 29.68 9.01 3.49
CA VAL A 94 29.96 10.39 3.91
C VAL A 94 31.08 10.37 4.94
N LYS A 95 32.04 11.26 4.78
CA LYS A 95 33.09 11.48 5.79
C LYS A 95 32.72 12.73 6.59
N GLN A 96 32.24 12.54 7.81
CA GLN A 96 31.91 13.62 8.72
C GLN A 96 32.82 13.50 9.95
N ASP A 97 33.51 14.58 10.31
CA ASP A 97 34.32 14.68 11.52
C ASP A 97 35.41 13.59 11.69
N GLY A 98 36.09 13.25 10.60
CA GLY A 98 37.14 12.22 10.58
C GLY A 98 36.64 10.77 10.60
N LYS A 99 35.35 10.54 10.90
CA LYS A 99 34.68 9.24 10.82
C LYS A 99 34.03 9.04 9.46
N ARG A 100 34.05 7.81 8.97
CA ARG A 100 33.34 7.39 7.75
C ARG A 100 32.01 6.78 8.18
N THR A 101 30.91 7.37 7.72
CA THR A 101 29.56 6.88 8.02
C THR A 101 28.88 6.48 6.71
N GLN A 102 28.13 5.39 6.73
CA GLN A 102 27.36 4.91 5.59
C GLN A 102 25.94 4.62 6.07
N THR A 103 24.97 5.31 5.48
CA THR A 103 23.55 5.13 5.82
C THR A 103 22.99 3.96 5.03
N VAL A 104 22.25 3.09 5.71
CA VAL A 104 21.60 1.91 5.13
C VAL A 104 20.13 1.93 5.52
N ASP A 105 19.25 1.93 4.51
CA ASP A 105 17.81 1.89 4.72
C ASP A 105 17.30 0.50 4.36
N ILE A 106 16.61 -0.14 5.30
CA ILE A 106 16.04 -1.48 5.13
C ILE A 106 14.53 -1.34 5.05
N TYR A 107 13.95 -1.79 3.94
CA TYR A 107 12.51 -1.79 3.71
C TYR A 107 11.96 -3.17 4.08
N TYR A 108 11.08 -3.22 5.07
CA TYR A 108 10.45 -4.47 5.50
C TYR A 108 9.18 -4.73 4.71
N SER A 109 9.01 -5.95 4.21
CA SER A 109 7.95 -6.34 3.27
C SER A 109 6.52 -6.06 3.75
N TYR A 110 6.30 -5.96 5.05
CA TYR A 110 4.96 -5.83 5.64
C TYR A 110 4.78 -4.59 6.53
N VAL A 111 5.81 -3.78 6.76
CA VAL A 111 5.76 -2.60 7.65
C VAL A 111 6.43 -1.35 7.06
N GLY A 112 7.03 -1.47 5.86
CA GLY A 112 7.76 -0.36 5.24
C GLY A 112 9.07 -0.05 5.97
N ILE A 113 9.38 1.24 6.12
CA ILE A 113 10.56 1.70 6.85
C ILE A 113 10.21 1.72 8.35
N VAL A 114 10.85 0.85 9.12
CA VAL A 114 10.78 0.90 10.57
C VAL A 114 11.93 1.79 11.05
N ASP A 115 11.65 2.67 12.00
CA ASP A 115 12.67 3.53 12.61
C ASP A 115 13.72 2.62 13.26
N VAL A 116 14.90 2.56 12.64
CA VAL A 116 15.97 1.66 13.10
C VAL A 116 16.54 2.30 14.36
N PRO A 117 16.49 1.60 15.51
CA PRO A 117 17.01 2.13 16.76
C PRO A 117 18.45 2.58 16.58
N THR A 118 18.80 3.69 17.24
CA THR A 118 20.15 4.25 17.21
C THR A 118 21.19 3.22 17.65
N ASP A 119 22.45 3.42 17.25
CA ASP A 119 23.59 2.58 17.65
C ASP A 119 23.62 2.29 19.16
N GLU A 120 23.20 3.25 19.98
CA GLU A 120 23.14 3.12 21.44
C GLU A 120 21.98 2.23 21.89
N GLU A 121 20.81 2.36 21.26
CA GLU A 121 19.61 1.55 21.51
C GLU A 121 19.80 0.10 21.04
N MET A 122 20.42 -0.11 19.88
CA MET A 122 20.80 -1.44 19.39
C MET A 122 21.71 -2.17 20.39
N ARG A 123 22.76 -1.51 20.88
CA ARG A 123 23.65 -2.07 21.92
C ARG A 123 22.93 -2.32 23.24
N ALA A 124 21.94 -1.50 23.58
CA ALA A 124 21.13 -1.70 24.78
C ALA A 124 20.23 -2.94 24.65
N MET A 125 19.56 -3.12 23.52
CA MET A 125 18.72 -4.27 23.24
C MET A 125 19.51 -5.58 23.15
N GLU A 126 20.69 -5.58 22.52
CA GLU A 126 21.58 -6.75 22.49
C GLU A 126 21.95 -7.22 23.90
N ARG A 127 22.29 -6.27 24.79
CA ARG A 127 22.59 -6.57 26.20
C ARG A 127 21.39 -7.16 26.92
N GLU A 128 20.21 -6.60 26.71
CA GLU A 128 18.97 -7.08 27.35
C GLU A 128 18.58 -8.46 26.82
N TYR A 129 18.69 -8.69 25.52
CA TYR A 129 18.45 -9.99 24.89
C TYR A 129 19.36 -11.07 25.49
N MET A 130 20.68 -10.80 25.53
CA MET A 130 21.66 -11.73 26.11
C MET A 130 21.40 -12.02 27.59
N GLN A 131 20.87 -11.07 28.36
CA GLN A 131 20.47 -11.31 29.74
C GLN A 131 19.27 -12.28 29.82
N ARG A 132 18.25 -12.10 28.96
CA ARG A 132 17.05 -12.94 28.95
C ARG A 132 17.32 -14.37 28.50
N THR A 133 18.16 -14.59 27.48
CA THR A 133 18.54 -15.95 27.03
C THR A 133 19.39 -16.68 28.05
N ASN A 134 20.31 -15.99 28.73
CA ASN A 134 21.10 -16.59 29.80
C ASN A 134 20.25 -16.99 31.02
N LEU A 135 19.18 -16.24 31.32
CA LEU A 135 18.23 -16.56 32.39
C LEU A 135 17.27 -17.72 32.06
N GLN A 136 17.05 -18.05 30.79
CA GLN A 136 16.20 -19.17 30.37
C GLN A 136 16.95 -20.52 30.28
N THR A 137 18.27 -20.50 30.33
CA THR A 137 19.13 -21.68 30.13
C THR A 137 19.82 -22.14 31.43
N ALA A 138 19.50 -21.49 32.56
CA ALA A 138 19.97 -21.82 33.92
C ALA A 138 18.83 -22.37 34.77
#